data_AF-A0A8H8S7Q3-F1
#
_entry.id   AF-A0A8H8S7Q3-F1
#
_cell.length_a   1.000
_cell.length_b   1.000
_cell.length_c   1.000
_cell.angle_alpha   90.00
_cell.angle_beta   90.00
_cell.angle_gamma   90.00
#
_symmetry.space_group_name_H-M   'P 1'
#
loop_
_entity.id
_entity.type
_entity.pdbx_description
1 polymer ?
#
loop_
_entity_poly.entity_id
_entity_poly.type
_entity_poly.pdbx_seq_one_letter_code
_entity_poly.pdbx_strand_id
1 'polypeptide(L)'
;MAPTEATILSTFLLPPAPLPTIISLKAFTELFPRPQQSSPQIKALYRELQHQRVTITDAVARNIAAETKRGNAQRRAVVRARRESEKEDPDDEIEIENALFGTTSNLSTSKPHTLTSILPELEGAAGDIEEEIRRLDEEAETLLEEMRSTVGGLSDLRYGRLANGQLREEVLGGLSRLENSCDKK
;
A
#
# COMPACT_ATOMS: atom_id res chain seq x y z
N MET A 1 -17.38 18.58 16.21
CA MET A 1 -17.14 18.24 14.79
C MET A 1 -16.49 16.87 14.75
N ALA A 2 -16.91 15.97 13.86
CA ALA A 2 -16.24 14.68 13.71
C ALA A 2 -14.80 14.90 13.21
N PRO A 3 -13.80 14.13 13.70
CA PRO A 3 -12.42 14.29 13.27
C PRO A 3 -12.30 14.05 11.76
N THR A 4 -11.51 14.88 11.09
CA THR A 4 -11.24 14.69 9.65
C THR A 4 -10.31 13.50 9.45
N GLU A 5 -10.39 12.85 8.29
CA GLU A 5 -9.51 11.75 7.91
C GLU A 5 -8.03 12.12 8.06
N ALA A 6 -7.65 13.34 7.64
CA ALA A 6 -6.31 13.86 7.82
C ALA A 6 -5.89 13.89 9.29
N THR A 7 -6.78 14.33 10.19
CA THR A 7 -6.53 14.34 11.64
C THR A 7 -6.36 12.94 12.18
N ILE A 8 -7.20 11.98 11.76
CA ILE A 8 -7.14 10.58 12.22
C ILE A 8 -5.82 9.95 11.80
N LEU A 9 -5.49 10.01 10.51
CA LEU A 9 -4.30 9.39 9.95
C LEU A 9 -3.01 10.00 10.52
N SER A 10 -2.95 11.33 10.62
CA SER A 10 -1.79 12.01 11.21
C SER A 10 -1.62 11.69 12.68
N THR A 11 -2.71 11.61 13.46
CA THR A 11 -2.64 11.30 14.90
C THR A 11 -2.24 9.85 15.16
N PHE A 12 -2.63 8.92 14.29
CA PHE A 12 -2.35 7.50 14.48
C PHE A 12 -0.95 7.08 13.98
N LEU A 13 -0.47 7.68 12.88
CA LEU A 13 0.71 7.19 12.17
C LEU A 13 1.99 8.01 12.41
N LEU A 14 1.89 9.26 12.86
CA LEU A 14 3.03 10.17 13.02
C LEU A 14 3.55 10.32 14.47
N PRO A 15 2.78 10.13 15.55
CA PRO A 15 3.30 10.30 16.91
C PRO A 15 3.65 8.97 17.59
N PRO A 16 4.79 8.85 18.30
CA PRO A 16 5.97 9.71 18.28
C PRO A 16 6.96 9.33 17.17
N ALA A 17 7.04 10.14 16.11
CA ALA A 17 7.92 9.89 14.97
C ALA A 17 9.42 10.11 15.21
N PRO A 18 9.91 11.05 16.04
CA PRO A 18 11.35 11.27 16.15
C PRO A 18 12.06 10.14 16.91
N LEU A 19 13.23 9.71 16.42
CA LEU A 19 14.04 8.70 17.10
C LEU A 19 14.39 9.08 18.56
N PRO A 20 14.77 10.34 18.89
CA PRO A 20 15.08 10.73 20.27
C PRO A 20 13.93 10.55 21.26
N THR A 21 12.68 10.61 20.77
CA THR A 21 11.49 10.42 21.60
C THR A 21 11.29 8.95 21.97
N ILE A 22 11.83 8.03 21.17
CA ILE A 22 11.74 6.58 21.42
C ILE A 22 12.99 6.04 22.10
N ILE A 23 14.16 6.48 21.66
CA ILE A 23 15.42 6.14 22.29
C ILE A 23 16.40 7.31 22.19
N SER A 24 16.83 7.82 23.33
CA SER A 24 17.87 8.84 23.39
C SER A 24 19.22 8.27 22.95
N LEU A 25 20.15 9.12 22.52
CA LEU A 25 21.51 8.68 22.18
C LEU A 25 22.18 7.93 23.33
N LYS A 26 21.93 8.35 24.58
CA LYS A 26 22.48 7.68 25.77
C LYS A 26 21.94 6.26 25.91
N ALA A 27 20.61 6.10 25.87
CA ALA A 27 19.98 4.79 25.93
C ALA A 27 20.41 3.89 24.76
N PHE A 28 20.59 4.47 23.57
CA PHE A 28 21.11 3.75 22.41
C PHE A 28 22.57 3.30 22.61
N THR A 29 23.44 4.14 23.18
CA THR A 29 24.83 3.77 23.48
C THR A 29 24.92 2.65 24.53
N GLU A 30 23.98 2.59 25.47
CA GLU A 30 23.93 1.56 26.50
C GLU A 30 23.62 0.15 25.94
N LEU A 31 23.07 0.06 24.71
CA LEU A 31 22.83 -1.22 24.03
C LEU A 31 24.11 -1.91 23.55
N PHE A 32 25.23 -1.19 23.49
CA PHE A 32 26.52 -1.72 23.03
C PHE A 32 27.38 -2.20 24.22
N PRO A 33 28.26 -3.19 24.02
CA PRO A 33 29.21 -3.61 25.04
C PRO A 33 30.05 -2.44 25.56
N ARG A 34 30.29 -2.37 26.88
CA ARG A 34 31.08 -1.31 27.55
C ARG A 34 32.36 -0.87 26.81
N PRO A 35 33.23 -1.76 26.31
CA PRO A 35 34.45 -1.33 25.61
C PRO A 35 34.19 -0.59 24.30
N GLN A 36 33.01 -0.77 23.70
CA GLN A 36 32.65 -0.17 22.41
C GLN A 36 31.82 1.11 22.57
N GLN A 37 31.26 1.40 23.76
CA GLN A 37 30.38 2.56 23.99
C GLN A 37 31.05 3.92 23.72
N SER A 38 32.38 4.00 23.85
CA SER A 38 33.17 5.19 23.51
C SER A 38 33.43 5.35 22.01
N SER A 39 33.06 4.37 21.19
CA SER A 39 33.31 4.38 19.75
C SER A 39 32.54 5.52 19.07
N PRO A 40 33.21 6.34 18.24
CA PRO A 40 32.55 7.40 17.47
C PRO A 40 31.54 6.83 16.46
N GLN A 41 31.68 5.56 16.06
CA GLN A 41 30.79 4.90 15.11
C GLN A 41 29.37 4.76 15.65
N ILE A 42 29.18 4.62 16.97
CA ILE A 42 27.84 4.53 17.57
C ILE A 42 27.07 5.84 17.37
N LYS A 43 27.74 6.98 17.49
CA LYS A 43 27.14 8.29 17.21
C LYS A 43 26.79 8.46 15.73
N ALA A 44 27.64 7.96 14.83
CA ALA A 44 27.38 7.96 13.40
C ALA A 44 26.16 7.10 13.05
N LEU A 45 26.07 5.88 13.60
CA LEU A 45 24.94 4.97 13.43
C LEU A 45 23.63 5.58 13.96
N TYR A 46 23.66 6.22 15.13
CA TYR A 46 22.48 6.88 15.68
C TYR A 46 21.98 8.01 14.76
N ARG A 47 22.90 8.81 14.19
CA ARG A 47 22.55 9.86 13.22
C ARG A 47 21.96 9.29 11.93
N GLU A 48 22.50 8.18 11.44
CA GLU A 48 21.96 7.49 10.28
C GLU A 48 20.54 6.98 10.54
N LEU A 49 20.30 6.36 11.70
CA LEU A 49 18.95 5.93 12.10
C LEU A 49 17.98 7.12 12.25
N GLN A 50 18.45 8.26 12.75
CA GLN A 50 17.64 9.48 12.77
C GLN A 50 17.25 9.91 11.35
N HIS A 51 18.19 9.93 10.42
CA HIS A 51 17.96 10.31 9.03
C HIS A 51 16.98 9.38 8.32
N GLN A 52 17.19 8.06 8.43
CA GLN A 52 16.28 7.05 7.87
C GLN A 52 14.87 7.20 8.40
N ARG A 53 14.74 7.48 9.70
CA ARG A 53 13.45 7.65 10.35
C ARG A 53 12.72 8.91 9.91
N VAL A 54 13.43 10.03 9.77
CA VAL A 54 12.87 11.26 9.19
C VAL A 54 12.36 10.99 7.78
N THR A 55 13.16 10.31 6.96
CA THR A 55 12.78 9.94 5.58
C THR A 55 11.49 9.11 5.54
N ILE A 56 11.35 8.12 6.42
CA ILE A 56 10.13 7.30 6.53
C ILE A 56 8.95 8.14 7.00
N THR A 57 9.14 8.98 8.01
CA THR A 57 8.08 9.84 8.55
C THR A 57 7.57 10.81 7.47
N ASP A 58 8.47 11.39 6.68
CA ASP A 58 8.12 12.28 5.58
C ASP A 58 7.40 11.53 4.45
N ALA A 59 7.76 10.28 4.18
CA ALA A 59 7.04 9.43 3.25
C ALA A 59 5.60 9.14 3.74
N VAL A 60 5.44 8.79 5.02
CA VAL A 60 4.12 8.58 5.64
C VAL A 60 3.27 9.86 5.57
N ALA A 61 3.85 11.02 5.90
CA ALA A 61 3.16 12.31 5.80
C ALA A 61 2.69 12.62 4.38
N ARG A 62 3.52 12.34 3.36
CA ARG A 62 3.13 12.47 1.94
C ARG A 62 2.01 11.51 1.55
N ASN A 63 2.06 10.27 2.02
CA ASN A 63 1.02 9.28 1.75
C ASN A 63 -0.32 9.67 2.38
N ILE A 64 -0.31 10.23 3.59
CA ILE A 64 -1.53 10.76 4.23
C ILE A 64 -2.16 11.86 3.37
N ALA A 65 -1.36 12.77 2.79
CA ALA A 65 -1.87 13.79 1.89
C ALA A 65 -2.47 13.20 0.59
N ALA A 66 -1.87 12.14 0.05
CA ALA A 66 -2.39 11.44 -1.11
C ALA A 66 -3.71 10.70 -0.81
N GLU A 67 -3.77 9.99 0.31
CA GLU A 67 -4.97 9.24 0.72
C GLU A 67 -6.14 10.18 1.02
N THR A 68 -5.91 11.28 1.73
CA THR A 68 -6.98 12.26 1.98
C THR A 68 -7.54 12.88 0.70
N LYS A 69 -6.72 13.06 -0.34
CA LYS A 69 -7.19 13.48 -1.67
C LYS A 69 -8.01 12.37 -2.35
N ARG A 70 -7.57 11.12 -2.23
CA ARG A 70 -8.27 9.95 -2.78
C ARG A 70 -9.62 9.73 -2.08
N GLY A 71 -9.67 9.78 -0.76
CA GLY A 71 -10.91 9.68 0.02
C GLY A 71 -11.93 10.76 -0.35
N ASN A 72 -11.48 11.99 -0.59
CA ASN A 72 -12.34 13.06 -1.10
C ASN A 72 -12.85 12.81 -2.53
N ALA A 73 -12.07 12.18 -3.40
CA ALA A 73 -12.52 11.79 -4.73
C ALA A 73 -13.57 10.66 -4.65
N GLN A 74 -13.32 9.64 -3.83
CA GLN A 74 -14.24 8.53 -3.59
C GLN A 74 -15.58 9.01 -3.02
N ARG A 75 -15.56 9.89 -2.01
CA ARG A 75 -16.80 10.49 -1.47
C ARG A 75 -17.60 11.22 -2.54
N ARG A 76 -16.94 11.95 -3.44
CA ARG A 76 -17.62 12.63 -4.57
C ARG A 76 -18.17 11.65 -5.58
N ALA A 77 -17.47 10.56 -5.88
CA ALA A 77 -17.97 9.51 -6.76
C ALA A 77 -19.21 8.83 -6.18
N VAL A 78 -19.21 8.48 -4.88
CA VAL A 78 -20.37 7.91 -4.18
C VAL A 78 -21.58 8.84 -4.22
N VAL A 79 -21.38 10.13 -3.94
CA VAL A 79 -22.47 11.12 -4.01
C VAL A 79 -23.00 11.29 -5.43
N ARG A 80 -22.13 11.20 -6.46
CA ARG A 80 -22.54 11.28 -7.86
C ARG A 80 -23.36 10.05 -8.25
N ALA A 81 -22.86 8.86 -7.97
CA ALA A 81 -23.55 7.60 -8.26
C ALA A 81 -24.94 7.57 -7.61
N ARG A 82 -25.04 7.99 -6.35
CA ARG A 82 -26.34 8.11 -5.65
C ARG A 82 -27.31 9.09 -6.32
N ARG A 83 -26.82 10.21 -6.86
CA ARG A 83 -27.66 11.19 -7.55
C ARG A 83 -28.06 10.73 -8.95
N GLU A 84 -27.24 9.92 -9.59
CA GLU A 84 -27.50 9.36 -10.92
C GLU A 84 -28.58 8.27 -10.82
N SER A 85 -28.48 7.38 -9.82
CA SER A 85 -29.55 6.42 -9.50
C SER A 85 -30.87 7.09 -9.10
N GLU A 86 -30.83 8.27 -8.45
CA GLU A 86 -32.03 9.05 -8.13
C GLU A 86 -32.63 9.77 -9.37
N LYS A 87 -31.86 9.93 -10.46
CA LYS A 87 -32.26 10.66 -11.69
C LYS A 87 -32.70 9.77 -12.84
N GLU A 88 -32.31 8.50 -12.86
CA GLU A 88 -32.83 7.52 -13.82
C GLU A 88 -34.26 7.05 -13.48
N ASP A 89 -34.83 7.59 -12.39
CA ASP A 89 -36.09 7.14 -11.77
C ASP A 89 -37.25 8.20 -11.77
N PRO A 90 -37.39 9.18 -12.70
CA PRO A 90 -38.67 9.86 -12.89
C PRO A 90 -39.56 8.96 -13.76
N ASP A 91 -40.19 8.00 -13.10
CA ASP A 91 -41.16 7.11 -13.73
C ASP A 91 -42.49 7.87 -13.91
N ASP A 92 -42.78 8.31 -15.14
CA ASP A 92 -44.00 9.04 -15.50
C ASP A 92 -45.28 8.24 -15.10
N GLU A 93 -45.20 6.91 -14.99
CA GLU A 93 -46.31 6.07 -14.52
C GLU A 93 -46.59 6.24 -13.01
N ILE A 94 -45.58 6.51 -12.18
CA ILE A 94 -45.71 6.74 -10.73
C ILE A 94 -46.32 8.13 -10.45
N GLU A 95 -46.03 9.13 -11.28
CA GLU A 95 -46.70 10.44 -11.20
C GLU A 95 -48.19 10.32 -11.54
N ILE A 96 -48.54 9.49 -12.55
CA ILE A 96 -49.92 9.21 -12.94
C ILE A 96 -50.66 8.42 -11.85
N GLU A 97 -50.02 7.41 -11.25
CA GLU A 97 -50.64 6.57 -10.21
C GLU A 97 -50.82 7.33 -8.89
N ASN A 98 -49.86 8.19 -8.50
CA ASN A 98 -50.02 9.10 -7.36
C ASN A 98 -51.11 10.16 -7.59
N ALA A 99 -51.23 10.68 -8.82
CA ALA A 99 -52.31 11.60 -9.18
C ALA A 99 -53.70 10.93 -9.14
N LEU A 100 -53.79 9.63 -9.42
CA LEU A 100 -55.05 8.87 -9.36
C LEU A 100 -55.41 8.32 -7.97
N PHE A 101 -54.43 7.86 -7.17
CA PHE A 101 -54.69 7.04 -5.97
C PHE A 101 -53.99 7.51 -4.67
N GLY A 102 -53.13 8.53 -4.73
CA GLY A 102 -52.20 8.91 -3.65
C GLY A 102 -52.84 9.30 -2.31
N THR A 103 -54.11 9.70 -2.28
CA THR A 103 -54.80 10.10 -1.04
C THR A 103 -55.25 8.92 -0.17
N THR A 104 -55.11 7.66 -0.64
CA THR A 104 -55.72 6.49 0.04
C THR A 104 -54.74 5.44 0.58
N SER A 105 -53.43 5.57 0.33
CA SER A 105 -52.44 4.53 0.66
C SER A 105 -51.52 4.92 1.83
N ASN A 106 -51.65 4.23 2.97
CA ASN A 106 -50.82 4.42 4.19
C ASN A 106 -49.71 3.35 4.36
N LEU A 107 -49.23 2.74 3.28
CA LEU A 107 -48.15 1.73 3.33
C LEU A 107 -46.86 2.32 2.78
N SER A 108 -45.74 2.07 3.48
CA SER A 108 -44.40 2.39 2.99
C SER A 108 -44.14 1.63 1.69
N THR A 109 -44.10 2.36 0.58
CA THR A 109 -43.86 1.84 -0.77
C THR A 109 -42.40 1.45 -0.95
N SER A 110 -41.99 0.32 -0.38
CA SER A 110 -40.80 -0.36 -0.88
C SER A 110 -41.15 -0.90 -2.26
N LYS A 111 -40.64 -0.26 -3.31
CA LYS A 111 -40.83 -0.65 -4.72
C LYS A 111 -40.53 -2.15 -4.88
N PRO A 112 -41.44 -2.98 -5.43
CA PRO A 112 -41.08 -4.33 -5.85
C PRO A 112 -40.21 -4.26 -7.10
N HIS A 113 -39.00 -4.81 -7.04
CA HIS A 113 -38.14 -4.92 -8.22
C HIS A 113 -38.85 -5.73 -9.33
N THR A 114 -38.75 -5.26 -10.58
CA THR A 114 -39.33 -5.94 -11.74
C THR A 114 -38.24 -6.72 -12.48
N LEU A 115 -38.62 -7.74 -13.26
CA LEU A 115 -37.63 -8.51 -14.05
C LEU A 115 -36.83 -7.60 -15.01
N THR A 116 -37.46 -6.54 -15.50
CA THR A 116 -36.84 -5.52 -16.34
C THR A 116 -35.82 -4.65 -15.60
N SER A 117 -35.94 -4.45 -14.28
CA SER A 117 -34.92 -3.75 -13.48
C SER A 117 -33.80 -4.68 -13.01
N ILE A 118 -34.12 -5.94 -12.70
CA ILE A 118 -33.16 -6.90 -12.13
C ILE A 118 -32.21 -7.47 -13.21
N LEU A 119 -32.70 -7.74 -14.42
CA LEU A 119 -31.88 -8.38 -15.46
C LEU A 119 -30.66 -7.55 -15.88
N PRO A 120 -30.76 -6.23 -16.14
CA PRO A 120 -29.59 -5.41 -16.47
C PRO A 120 -28.59 -5.31 -15.31
N GLU A 121 -29.07 -5.23 -14.07
CA GLU A 121 -28.20 -5.21 -12.88
C GLU A 121 -27.44 -6.54 -12.73
N LEU A 122 -28.11 -7.67 -12.96
CA LEU A 122 -27.47 -9.00 -12.92
C LEU A 122 -26.50 -9.22 -14.08
N GLU A 123 -26.81 -8.75 -15.29
CA GLU A 123 -25.89 -8.81 -16.43
C GLU A 123 -24.64 -7.95 -16.19
N GLY A 124 -24.82 -6.75 -15.64
CA GLY A 124 -23.70 -5.89 -15.22
C GLY A 124 -22.84 -6.56 -14.15
N ALA A 125 -23.46 -7.09 -13.10
CA ALA A 125 -22.75 -7.79 -12.03
C ALA A 125 -22.01 -9.05 -12.53
N ALA A 126 -22.58 -9.79 -13.49
CA ALA A 126 -21.91 -10.92 -14.12
C ALA A 126 -20.68 -10.47 -14.93
N GLY A 127 -20.81 -9.38 -15.70
CA GLY A 127 -19.70 -8.79 -16.45
C GLY A 127 -18.56 -8.30 -15.55
N ASP A 128 -18.88 -7.64 -14.44
CA ASP A 128 -17.91 -7.17 -13.45
C ASP A 128 -17.12 -8.35 -12.84
N ILE A 129 -17.80 -9.46 -12.53
CA ILE A 129 -17.16 -10.68 -12.01
C ILE A 129 -16.26 -11.32 -13.07
N GLU A 130 -16.70 -11.37 -14.33
CA GLU A 130 -15.88 -11.92 -15.42
C GLU A 130 -14.61 -11.08 -15.68
N GLU A 131 -14.69 -9.75 -15.57
CA GLU A 131 -13.54 -8.86 -15.66
C GLU A 131 -12.59 -9.06 -14.47
N GLU A 132 -13.13 -9.21 -13.26
CA GLU A 132 -12.33 -9.49 -12.07
C GLU A 132 -11.59 -10.84 -12.16
N ILE A 133 -12.25 -11.89 -12.66
CA ILE A 133 -11.61 -13.19 -12.90
C ILE A 133 -10.45 -13.03 -13.88
N ARG A 134 -10.65 -12.33 -15.00
CA ARG A 134 -9.60 -12.12 -15.99
C ARG A 134 -8.40 -11.37 -15.41
N ARG A 135 -8.64 -10.33 -14.61
CA ARG A 135 -7.58 -9.58 -13.93
C ARG A 135 -6.81 -10.48 -12.96
N LEU A 136 -7.50 -11.30 -12.18
CA LEU A 136 -6.87 -12.23 -11.23
C LEU A 136 -6.02 -13.30 -11.94
N ASP A 137 -6.47 -13.79 -13.10
CA ASP A 137 -5.69 -14.74 -13.90
C ASP A 137 -4.38 -14.11 -14.42
N GLU A 138 -4.43 -12.87 -14.92
CA GLU A 138 -3.24 -12.11 -15.34
C GLU A 138 -2.27 -11.86 -14.16
N GLU A 139 -2.80 -11.46 -13.00
CA GLU A 139 -2.01 -11.29 -11.77
C GLU A 139 -1.38 -12.62 -11.31
N ALA A 140 -2.08 -13.74 -11.43
CA ALA A 140 -1.56 -15.06 -11.08
C ALA A 140 -0.44 -15.50 -12.03
N GLU A 141 -0.59 -15.23 -13.34
CA GLU A 141 0.41 -15.60 -14.34
C GLU A 141 1.71 -14.80 -14.17
N THR A 142 1.59 -13.49 -13.93
CA THR A 142 2.74 -12.62 -13.62
C THR A 142 3.46 -13.05 -12.34
N LEU A 143 2.72 -13.35 -11.26
CA LEU A 143 3.30 -13.83 -10.02
C LEU A 143 4.01 -15.19 -10.18
N LEU A 144 3.46 -16.09 -11.00
CA LEU A 144 4.10 -17.37 -11.31
C LEU A 144 5.40 -17.18 -12.08
N GLU A 145 5.46 -16.23 -13.01
CA GLU A 145 6.67 -15.91 -13.75
C GLU A 145 7.77 -15.34 -12.84
N GLU A 146 7.41 -14.43 -11.93
CA GLU A 146 8.31 -13.92 -10.89
C GLU A 146 8.84 -15.04 -9.98
N MET A 147 7.95 -15.95 -9.55
CA MET A 147 8.36 -17.09 -8.73
C MET A 147 9.32 -18.02 -9.48
N ARG A 148 9.08 -18.28 -10.77
CA ARG A 148 9.99 -19.08 -11.60
C ARG A 148 11.34 -18.40 -11.77
N SER A 149 11.35 -17.09 -12.00
CA SER A 149 12.57 -16.29 -12.12
C SER A 149 13.39 -16.31 -10.83
N THR A 150 12.75 -16.11 -9.68
CA THR A 150 13.42 -16.16 -8.37
C THR A 150 13.96 -17.55 -8.05
N VAL A 151 13.20 -18.62 -8.32
CA VAL A 151 13.66 -20.01 -8.16
C VAL A 151 14.82 -20.31 -9.11
N GLY A 152 14.80 -19.80 -10.34
CA GLY A 152 15.90 -19.88 -11.29
C GLY A 152 17.17 -19.21 -10.76
N GLY A 153 17.06 -17.97 -10.29
CA GLY A 153 18.19 -17.24 -9.70
C GLY A 153 18.76 -17.90 -8.45
N LEU A 154 17.89 -18.44 -7.57
CA LEU A 154 18.32 -19.19 -6.39
C LEU A 154 18.96 -20.54 -6.74
N SER A 155 18.51 -21.19 -7.82
CA SER A 155 19.12 -22.41 -8.34
C SER A 155 20.50 -22.14 -8.93
N ASP A 156 20.67 -21.04 -9.67
CA ASP A 156 21.98 -20.63 -10.20
C ASP A 156 22.98 -20.35 -9.07
N LEU A 157 22.54 -19.71 -7.98
CA LEU A 157 23.37 -19.55 -6.78
C LEU A 157 23.76 -20.88 -6.13
N ARG A 158 22.83 -21.85 -6.08
CA ARG A 158 23.06 -23.18 -5.50
C ARG A 158 24.00 -24.04 -6.36
N TYR A 159 23.91 -23.94 -7.68
CA TYR A 159 24.77 -24.69 -8.62
C TYR A 159 26.02 -23.93 -9.04
N GLY A 160 26.31 -22.78 -8.41
CA GLY A 160 27.60 -22.10 -8.49
C GLY A 160 27.76 -21.13 -9.65
N ARG A 161 26.68 -20.77 -10.35
CA ARG A 161 26.68 -19.73 -11.38
C ARG A 161 26.39 -18.39 -10.72
N LEU A 162 27.43 -17.82 -10.11
CA LEU A 162 27.36 -16.44 -9.63
C LEU A 162 27.14 -15.51 -10.83
N ALA A 163 26.27 -14.51 -10.69
CA ALA A 163 26.00 -13.52 -11.74
C ALA A 163 27.29 -12.83 -12.24
N ASN A 164 28.29 -12.69 -11.36
CA ASN A 164 29.65 -12.34 -11.72
C ASN A 164 30.53 -13.60 -11.75
N GLY A 165 30.72 -14.18 -12.94
CA GLY A 165 31.59 -15.35 -13.15
C GLY A 165 33.07 -15.10 -12.88
N GLN A 166 33.50 -13.83 -12.80
CA GLN A 166 34.90 -13.43 -12.52
C GLN A 166 35.14 -13.16 -11.03
N LEU A 167 34.10 -13.20 -10.18
CA LEU A 167 34.20 -12.85 -8.76
C LEU A 167 35.28 -13.66 -8.03
N ARG A 168 35.44 -14.94 -8.38
CA ARG A 168 36.48 -15.80 -7.81
C ARG A 168 37.89 -15.27 -8.11
N GLU A 169 38.15 -14.90 -9.36
CA GLU A 169 39.45 -14.37 -9.77
C GLU A 169 39.71 -12.98 -9.17
N GLU A 170 38.68 -12.14 -9.08
CA GLU A 170 38.78 -10.82 -8.45
C GLU A 170 39.11 -10.91 -6.95
N VAL A 171 38.47 -11.84 -6.23
CA VAL A 171 38.74 -12.11 -4.81
C VAL A 171 40.16 -12.65 -4.61
N LEU A 172 40.59 -13.62 -5.43
CA LEU A 172 41.95 -14.15 -5.39
C LEU A 172 42.99 -13.06 -5.68
N GLY A 173 42.78 -12.25 -6.72
CA GLY A 173 43.66 -11.12 -7.03
C GLY A 173 43.66 -10.04 -5.95
N GLY A 174 42.53 -9.81 -5.27
CA GLY A 174 42.43 -8.94 -4.10
C GLY A 174 43.25 -9.46 -2.92
N LEU A 175 43.13 -10.75 -2.60
CA LEU A 175 43.88 -11.42 -1.53
C LEU A 175 45.39 -11.40 -1.80
N SER A 176 45.83 -11.73 -3.01
CA SER A 176 47.26 -11.66 -3.35
C SER A 176 47.82 -10.23 -3.25
N ARG A 177 47.02 -9.20 -3.56
CA ARG A 177 47.45 -7.80 -3.36
C ARG A 177 47.59 -7.44 -1.89
N LEU A 178 46.71 -7.97 -1.04
CA LEU A 178 46.77 -7.78 0.41
C LEU A 178 47.98 -8.50 1.01
N GLU A 179 48.22 -9.76 0.65
CA GLU A 179 49.38 -10.56 1.05
C GLU A 179 50.70 -9.85 0.67
N ASN A 180 50.83 -9.43 -0.59
CA ASN A 180 51.99 -8.66 -1.05
C ASN A 180 52.20 -7.32 -0.33
N SER A 181 51.13 -6.75 0.24
CA SER A 181 51.19 -5.50 0.99
C SER A 181 51.54 -5.72 2.47
N CYS A 182 51.22 -6.91 3.00
CA CYS A 182 51.62 -7.35 4.35
C CYS A 182 53.08 -7.84 4.38
N ASP A 183 53.57 -8.52 3.35
CA ASP A 183 54.95 -9.01 3.26
C ASP A 183 55.99 -7.91 2.96
N LYS A 184 55.53 -6.71 2.56
CA LYS A 184 56.38 -5.54 2.29
C LYS A 184 56.61 -4.64 3.53
N LYS A 185 56.27 -5.12 4.73
CA LYS A 185 56.57 -4.48 6.02
C LYS A 185 57.50 -5.37 6.84
#